data_AF-A0A9P4GAZ0-F1
#
_entry.id   AF-A0A9P4GAZ0-F1
#
_cell.length_a   1.000
_cell.length_b   1.000
_cell.length_c   1.000
_cell.angle_alpha   90.00
_cell.angle_beta   90.00
_cell.angle_gamma   90.00
#
_symmetry.space_group_name_H-M   'P 1'
#
loop_
_entity.id
_entity.type
_entity.pdbx_description
1 polymer ?
#
loop_
_entity_poly.entity_id
_entity_poly.type
_entity_poly.pdbx_seq_one_letter_code
_entity_poly.pdbx_strand_id
1 'polypeptide(L)' 'MPPKQIHGKGGRTLAEPSFARNAIRTFTSAENRGVVSAVGMFAIGVAFLHSSWAEILLPA' A
#
# COMPACT_ATOMS: atom_id res chain seq x y z
N MET A 1 48.91 -21.14 8.53
CA MET A 1 48.70 -19.88 7.79
C MET A 1 47.45 -19.20 8.36
N PRO A 2 47.41 -17.87 8.53
CA PRO A 2 46.23 -17.16 9.05
C PRO A 2 45.14 -17.04 7.97
N PRO A 3 43.85 -17.11 8.34
CA PRO A 3 42.74 -17.14 7.38
C PRO A 3 42.61 -15.81 6.63
N LYS A 4 42.49 -15.91 5.31
CA LYS A 4 42.41 -14.78 4.38
C LYS A 4 41.06 -14.06 4.56
N GLN A 5 41.09 -12.83 5.08
CA GLN A 5 39.90 -11.98 5.18
C GLN A 5 39.46 -11.53 3.79
N ILE A 6 38.37 -12.10 3.30
CA ILE A 6 37.69 -11.66 2.10
C ILE A 6 37.01 -10.33 2.41
N HIS A 7 37.69 -9.22 2.12
CA HIS A 7 37.07 -7.90 2.01
C HIS A 7 36.16 -7.88 0.77
N GLY A 8 34.98 -8.48 0.91
CA GLY A 8 33.89 -8.40 -0.06
C GLY A 8 33.27 -7.00 -0.03
N LYS A 9 33.85 -6.07 -0.78
CA LYS A 9 33.20 -4.82 -1.17
C LYS A 9 31.98 -5.16 -2.03
N GLY A 10 30.80 -5.28 -1.40
CA GLY A 10 29.56 -5.63 -2.11
C GLY A 10 28.61 -6.55 -1.36
N GLY A 11 28.82 -6.79 -0.07
CA GLY A 11 27.76 -7.29 0.80
C GLY A 11 26.66 -6.26 0.93
N ARG A 12 25.79 -6.16 -0.08
CA ARG A 12 24.42 -5.69 0.14
C ARG A 12 23.87 -6.67 1.15
N THR A 13 23.89 -6.28 2.42
CA THR A 13 22.95 -6.85 3.38
C THR A 13 21.62 -6.90 2.65
N LEU A 14 21.02 -8.08 2.58
CA LEU A 14 19.62 -8.23 2.20
C LEU A 14 18.85 -7.45 3.25
N ALA A 15 18.80 -6.12 3.10
CA ALA A 15 18.02 -5.26 3.95
C ALA A 15 16.60 -5.73 3.72
N GLU A 16 16.03 -6.38 4.75
CA GLU A 16 14.63 -6.79 4.72
C GLU A 16 13.81 -5.63 4.18
N PRO A 17 12.92 -5.87 3.20
CA PRO A 17 12.14 -4.80 2.62
C PRO A 17 11.40 -4.10 3.76
N SER A 18 11.76 -2.84 3.99
CA SER A 18 11.15 -1.98 5.00
C SER A 18 9.63 -2.17 4.97
N PHE A 19 9.01 -2.36 6.15
CA PHE A 19 7.57 -2.60 6.28
C PHE A 19 6.73 -1.61 5.46
N ALA A 20 7.09 -0.32 5.49
CA ALA A 20 6.45 0.72 4.70
C ALA A 20 6.56 0.48 3.18
N ARG A 21 7.72 0.01 2.71
CA ARG A 21 7.95 -0.30 1.29
C ARG A 21 7.19 -1.55 0.86
N ASN A 22 7.06 -2.54 1.73
CA ASN A 22 6.26 -3.73 1.46
C ASN A 22 4.76 -3.39 1.42
N ALA A 23 4.27 -2.58 2.37
CA ALA A 23 2.88 -2.11 2.39
C ALA A 23 2.53 -1.34 1.12
N ILE A 24 3.36 -0.35 0.72
CA ILE A 24 3.15 0.39 -0.53
C ILE A 24 3.11 -0.56 -1.72
N ARG A 25 4.04 -1.52 -1.81
CA ARG A 25 4.08 -2.50 -2.90
C ARG A 25 2.81 -3.37 -2.93
N THR A 26 2.30 -3.78 -1.77
CA THR A 26 1.05 -4.53 -1.67
C THR A 26 -0.13 -3.70 -2.17
N PHE A 27 -0.29 -2.44 -1.76
CA PHE A 27 -1.43 -1.63 -2.20
C PHE A 27 -1.31 -1.13 -3.65
N THR A 28 -0.10 -1.03 -4.19
CA THR A 28 0.14 -0.54 -5.57
C THR A 28 0.35 -1.66 -6.58
N SER A 29 0.31 -2.93 -6.16
CA SER A 29 0.43 -4.06 -7.09
C SER A 29 -0.76 -4.11 -8.05
N ALA A 30 -0.51 -4.52 -9.30
CA ALA A 30 -1.55 -4.63 -10.32
C ALA A 30 -2.64 -5.65 -9.93
N GLU A 31 -2.26 -6.69 -9.19
CA GLU A 31 -3.17 -7.73 -8.68
C GLU A 31 -4.16 -7.17 -7.65
N ASN A 32 -3.71 -6.23 -6.81
CA ASN A 32 -4.54 -5.65 -5.75
C ASN A 32 -5.33 -4.42 -6.21
N ARG A 33 -5.10 -3.94 -7.44
CA ARG A 33 -5.78 -2.74 -7.99
C ARG A 33 -7.30 -2.84 -7.91
N GLY A 34 -7.87 -4.01 -8.22
CA GLY A 34 -9.32 -4.22 -8.15
C GLY A 34 -9.86 -4.05 -6.74
N VAL A 35 -9.20 -4.68 -5.75
CA VAL A 35 -9.58 -4.61 -4.33
C VAL A 35 -9.44 -3.19 -3.81
N VAL A 36 -8.31 -2.52 -4.09
CA VAL A 36 -8.05 -1.14 -3.67
C VAL A 36 -9.08 -0.18 -4.27
N SER A 37 -9.41 -0.35 -5.55
CA SER A 37 -10.44 0.46 -6.22
C SER A 37 -11.81 0.24 -5.59
N ALA A 38 -12.19 -1.00 -5.30
CA ALA A 38 -13.48 -1.32 -4.69
C ALA A 38 -13.61 -0.72 -3.29
N VAL A 39 -12.58 -0.89 -2.45
CA VAL A 39 -12.54 -0.30 -1.10
C VAL A 39 -12.58 1.23 -1.18
N GLY A 40 -11.83 1.83 -2.10
CA GLY A 40 -11.86 3.27 -2.34
C GLY A 40 -13.25 3.78 -2.73
N MET A 41 -13.89 3.13 -3.70
CA MET A 41 -15.23 3.52 -4.16
C MET A 41 -16.29 3.34 -3.05
N PHE A 42 -16.20 2.26 -2.28
CA PHE A 42 -17.07 2.03 -1.14
C PHE A 42 -16.92 3.14 -0.09
N ALA A 43 -15.69 3.48 0.29
CA ALA A 43 -15.43 4.55 1.26
C ALA A 43 -15.95 5.92 0.77
N ILE A 44 -15.78 6.22 -0.53
CA ILE A 44 -16.36 7.42 -1.15
C ILE A 44 -17.88 7.40 -1.05
N GLY A 45 -18.53 6.28 -1.36
CA GLY A 45 -19.98 6.13 -1.26
C GLY A 45 -20.50 6.31 0.18
N VAL A 46 -19.82 5.73 1.17
CA VAL A 46 -20.17 5.90 2.59
C VAL A 46 -20.00 7.36 3.02
N ALA A 47 -18.89 7.99 2.67
CA ALA A 47 -18.64 9.40 2.98
C ALA A 47 -19.68 10.32 2.32
N PHE A 48 -20.05 10.02 1.07
CA PHE A 48 -21.09 10.75 0.34
C PHE A 48 -22.46 10.62 1.01
N LEU A 49 -22.89 9.40 1.34
CA LEU A 49 -24.18 9.14 2.01
C LEU A 49 -24.26 9.83 3.39
N HIS A 50 -23.14 9.91 4.09
CA HIS A 50 -23.06 10.55 5.40
C HIS A 50 -22.83 12.06 5.34
N SER A 51 -22.64 12.63 4.13
CA SER A 51 -22.49 14.05 3.92
C SER A 51 -23.84 14.73 3.75
N SER A 52 -23.92 16.03 4.03
CA SER A 52 -25.12 16.84 3.79
C SER A 52 -25.55 16.90 2.32
N TRP A 53 -24.69 16.47 1.39
CA TRP A 53 -25.03 16.35 -0.03
C TRP A 53 -25.97 15.17 -0.33
N ALA A 54 -26.05 14.17 0.55
CA ALA A 54 -26.99 13.07 0.39
C ALA A 54 -28.46 13.53 0.52
N GLU A 55 -28.71 14.56 1.34
CA GLU A 55 -30.04 15.15 1.51
C GLU A 55 -30.58 15.80 0.23
N ILE A 56 -29.71 16.16 -0.72
CA ILE A 56 -30.13 16.73 -2.01
C ILE A 56 -30.72 15.65 -2.96
N LEU A 57 -30.39 14.38 -2.73
CA LEU A 57 -30.80 13.26 -3.58
C LEU A 57 -32.00 12.49 -3.01
N LEU A 58 -32.28 12.64 -1.71
CA LEU A 58 -33.46 12.06 -1.08
C LEU A 58 -34.60 13.10 -1.14
N PRO A 59 -35.74 12.79 -1.80
CA PRO A 59 -36.91 13.65 -1.68
C PRO A 59 -37.37 13.68 -0.22
N ALA A 60 -37.64 14.89 0.28
CA ALA A 60 -38.14 15.15 1.63
C ALA A 60 -39.49 14.44 1.90
#